data_AF-A0A9Q7EW03-F1
#
_entry.id   AF-A0A9Q7EW03-F1
#
_cell.length_a   1.000
_cell.length_b   1.000
_cell.length_c   1.000
_cell.angle_alpha   90.00
_cell.angle_beta   90.00
_cell.angle_gamma   90.00
#
_symmetry.space_group_name_H-M   'P 1'
#
loop_
_entity.id
_entity.type
_entity.pdbx_description
1 polymer ?
#
loop_
_entity_poly.entity_id
_entity_poly.type
_entity_poly.pdbx_seq_one_letter_code
_entity_poly.pdbx_strand_id
1 'polypeptide(L)'
;MEERLSAQDNRRSRAQETYRINQVQTASREQLLLLTYDIGIRACFSAERAMEENDAERVNDELKRGQAVIRELMVTLRPEVAGEVGVSLMALYEFMHGQLVEANVARDRDKIVVVRQMLEELRSTWQEAIAALQAQQRASEAQPQMQAGGLNFAG
;
A
#
# COMPACT_ATOMS: atom_id res chain seq x y z
N MET A 1 -16.88 23.25 -30.87
CA MET A 1 -15.52 23.23 -30.27
C MET A 1 -15.49 22.41 -28.98
N GLU A 2 -16.58 22.38 -28.22
CA GLU A 2 -16.73 21.68 -26.93
C GLU A 2 -16.72 20.13 -27.03
N GLU A 3 -17.26 19.53 -28.10
CA GLU A 3 -17.22 18.07 -28.32
C GLU A 3 -15.80 17.48 -28.42
N ARG A 4 -14.83 18.25 -28.92
CA ARG A 4 -13.44 17.78 -29.10
C ARG A 4 -12.66 17.77 -27.78
N LEU A 5 -12.98 18.68 -26.85
CA LEU A 5 -12.38 18.69 -25.50
C LEU A 5 -12.90 17.50 -24.67
N SER A 6 -14.22 17.30 -24.66
CA SER A 6 -14.89 16.19 -23.94
C SER A 6 -14.42 14.81 -24.41
N ALA A 7 -14.26 14.60 -25.72
CA ALA A 7 -13.76 13.33 -26.26
C ALA A 7 -12.29 13.06 -25.90
N GLN A 8 -11.47 14.10 -25.74
CA GLN A 8 -10.06 13.98 -25.38
C GLN A 8 -9.90 13.70 -23.87
N ASP A 9 -10.72 14.32 -23.02
CA ASP A 9 -10.77 14.04 -21.58
C ASP A 9 -11.31 12.65 -21.26
N ASN A 10 -12.35 12.19 -21.98
CA ASN A 10 -12.92 10.85 -21.81
C ASN A 10 -11.94 9.74 -22.26
N ARG A 11 -11.12 9.99 -23.29
CA ARG A 11 -10.03 9.08 -23.71
C ARG A 11 -8.89 9.04 -22.69
N ARG A 12 -8.52 10.18 -22.10
CA ARG A 12 -7.49 10.25 -21.05
C ARG A 12 -7.93 9.51 -19.78
N SER A 13 -9.18 9.69 -19.35
CA SER A 13 -9.76 8.99 -18.20
C SER A 13 -9.78 7.47 -18.43
N ARG A 14 -10.28 7.00 -19.58
CA ARG A 14 -10.26 5.57 -19.94
C ARG A 14 -8.84 4.99 -20.03
N ALA A 15 -7.88 5.75 -20.55
CA ALA A 15 -6.49 5.32 -20.61
C ALA A 15 -5.84 5.21 -19.22
N GLN A 16 -6.12 6.16 -18.31
CA GLN A 16 -5.67 6.13 -16.92
C GLN A 16 -6.28 4.96 -16.14
N GLU A 17 -7.57 4.70 -16.36
CA GLU A 17 -8.29 3.59 -15.73
C GLU A 17 -7.77 2.23 -16.23
N THR A 18 -7.60 2.09 -17.55
CA THR A 18 -7.00 0.89 -18.15
C THR A 18 -5.57 0.65 -17.64
N TYR A 19 -4.77 1.71 -17.50
CA TYR A 19 -3.43 1.62 -16.94
C TYR A 19 -3.43 1.16 -15.47
N ARG A 20 -4.32 1.71 -14.64
CA ARG A 20 -4.51 1.26 -13.25
C ARG A 20 -4.94 -0.20 -13.18
N ILE A 21 -5.88 -0.62 -14.01
CA ILE A 21 -6.37 -2.01 -14.06
C ILE A 21 -5.24 -2.96 -14.45
N ASN A 22 -4.49 -2.65 -15.52
CA ASN A 22 -3.37 -3.48 -15.98
C ASN A 22 -2.24 -3.55 -14.95
N GLN A 23 -1.98 -2.44 -14.24
CA GLN A 23 -1.02 -2.41 -13.14
C GLN A 23 -1.44 -3.36 -12.01
N VAL A 24 -2.72 -3.39 -11.63
CA VAL A 24 -3.23 -4.32 -10.61
C VAL A 24 -3.18 -5.78 -11.10
N GLN A 25 -3.53 -6.04 -12.36
CA GLN A 25 -3.59 -7.40 -12.91
C GLN A 25 -2.23 -8.08 -13.09
N THR A 26 -1.17 -7.30 -13.28
CA THR A 26 0.19 -7.80 -13.49
C THR A 26 1.12 -7.55 -12.31
N ALA A 27 0.64 -6.89 -11.26
CA ALA A 27 1.42 -6.60 -10.07
C ALA A 27 1.77 -7.88 -9.30
N SER A 28 3.02 -7.94 -8.83
CA SER A 28 3.42 -8.93 -7.83
C SER A 28 2.70 -8.69 -6.51
N ARG A 29 2.68 -9.69 -5.62
CA ARG A 29 2.07 -9.57 -4.29
C ARG A 29 2.65 -8.40 -3.49
N GLU A 30 3.95 -8.19 -3.60
CA GLU A 30 4.70 -7.10 -2.96
C GLU A 30 4.26 -5.73 -3.51
N GLN A 31 4.03 -5.63 -4.83
CA GLN A 31 3.53 -4.41 -5.45
C GLN A 31 2.09 -4.11 -5.05
N LEU A 32 1.23 -5.13 -4.93
CA LEU A 32 -0.15 -4.98 -4.44
C LEU A 32 -0.18 -4.50 -2.98
N LEU A 33 0.75 -4.95 -2.14
CA LEU A 33 0.90 -4.47 -0.77
C LEU A 33 1.22 -2.98 -0.75
N LEU A 34 2.26 -2.54 -1.48
CA LEU A 34 2.65 -1.14 -1.54
C LEU A 34 1.54 -0.25 -2.13
N LEU A 35 0.84 -0.72 -3.16
CA LEU A 35 -0.30 -0.02 -3.74
C LEU A 35 -1.46 0.14 -2.74
N THR A 36 -1.70 -0.87 -1.91
CA THR A 36 -2.71 -0.81 -0.85
C THR A 36 -2.37 0.30 0.15
N TYR A 37 -1.11 0.39 0.60
CA TYR A 37 -0.65 1.52 1.41
C TYR A 37 -0.82 2.87 0.70
N ASP A 38 -0.43 2.97 -0.58
CA ASP A 38 -0.59 4.19 -1.38
C ASP A 38 -2.06 4.65 -1.50
N ILE A 39 -3.00 3.71 -1.52
CA ILE A 39 -4.43 4.03 -1.53
C ILE A 39 -4.85 4.63 -0.18
N GLY A 40 -4.41 4.04 0.94
CA GLY A 40 -4.71 4.52 2.29
C GLY A 40 -4.13 5.92 2.57
N ILE A 41 -2.86 6.15 2.21
CA ILE A 41 -2.18 7.45 2.35
C ILE A 41 -2.92 8.53 1.56
N ARG A 42 -3.29 8.25 0.30
CA ARG A 42 -4.04 9.20 -0.55
C ARG A 42 -5.43 9.49 -0.01
N ALA A 43 -6.11 8.50 0.58
CA ALA A 43 -7.40 8.71 1.21
C ALA A 43 -7.27 9.67 2.42
N CYS A 44 -6.28 9.46 3.28
CA CYS A 44 -6.02 10.36 4.41
C CYS A 44 -5.68 11.78 3.94
N PHE A 45 -4.78 11.92 2.97
CA PHE A 45 -4.43 13.22 2.41
C PHE A 45 -5.63 13.94 1.77
N SER A 46 -6.48 13.20 1.04
CA SER A 46 -7.67 13.76 0.41
C SER A 46 -8.71 14.18 1.44
N ALA A 47 -8.85 13.45 2.55
CA ALA A 47 -9.69 13.84 3.68
C ALA A 47 -9.16 15.13 4.34
N GLU A 48 -7.84 15.25 4.58
CA GLU A 48 -7.23 16.48 5.13
C GLU A 48 -7.52 17.70 4.24
N ARG A 49 -7.39 17.55 2.91
CA ARG A 49 -7.71 18.62 1.95
C ARG A 49 -9.20 18.98 1.97
N ALA A 50 -10.08 17.98 1.99
CA ALA A 50 -11.53 18.21 2.05
C ALA A 50 -11.95 18.92 3.34
N MET A 51 -11.26 18.67 4.47
CA MET A 51 -11.49 19.41 5.72
C MET A 51 -11.12 20.89 5.59
N GLU A 52 -10.03 21.22 4.90
CA GLU A 52 -9.62 22.60 4.64
C GLU A 52 -10.62 23.32 3.70
N GLU A 53 -11.23 22.57 2.79
CA GLU A 53 -12.26 23.03 1.86
C GLU A 53 -13.67 23.09 2.50
N ASN A 54 -13.83 22.63 3.75
CA ASN A 54 -15.11 22.47 4.45
C ASN A 54 -16.12 21.53 3.74
N ASP A 55 -15.62 20.56 2.96
CA ASP A 55 -16.44 19.56 2.27
C ASP A 55 -16.66 18.33 3.16
N ALA A 56 -17.70 18.40 3.99
CA ALA A 56 -17.98 17.37 4.99
C ALA A 56 -18.39 16.00 4.41
N GLU A 57 -18.96 15.97 3.20
CA GLU A 57 -19.33 14.74 2.50
C GLU A 57 -18.08 14.03 1.99
N ARG A 58 -17.21 14.76 1.29
CA ARG A 58 -15.95 14.22 0.80
C ARG A 58 -15.01 13.77 1.93
N VAL A 59 -14.98 14.49 3.06
CA VAL A 59 -14.26 14.02 4.26
C VAL A 59 -14.76 12.65 4.71
N ASN A 60 -16.09 12.47 4.76
CA ASN A 60 -16.67 11.20 5.19
C ASN A 60 -16.32 10.04 4.25
N ASP A 61 -16.41 10.29 2.94
CA ASP A 61 -16.14 9.28 1.91
C ASP A 61 -14.67 8.86 1.90
N GLU A 62 -13.75 9.83 1.94
CA GLU A 62 -12.31 9.53 1.96
C GLU A 62 -11.90 8.83 3.26
N LEU A 63 -12.46 9.19 4.42
CA LEU A 63 -12.19 8.48 5.67
C LEU A 63 -12.75 7.06 5.67
N LYS A 64 -13.95 6.83 5.12
CA LYS A 64 -14.49 5.47 4.93
C LYS A 64 -13.59 4.63 4.02
N ARG A 65 -13.03 5.26 2.98
CA ARG A 65 -12.07 4.62 2.06
C ARG A 65 -10.78 4.25 2.77
N GLY A 66 -10.19 5.14 3.55
CA GLY A 66 -9.01 4.85 4.38
C GLY A 66 -9.25 3.71 5.38
N GLN A 67 -10.40 3.73 6.06
CA GLN A 67 -10.81 2.64 6.96
C GLN A 67 -10.97 1.30 6.24
N ALA A 68 -11.49 1.29 5.02
CA ALA A 68 -11.62 0.06 4.23
C ALA A 68 -10.25 -0.52 3.83
N VAL A 69 -9.28 0.34 3.45
CA VAL A 69 -7.90 -0.06 3.18
C VAL A 69 -7.26 -0.70 4.42
N ILE A 70 -7.37 -0.06 5.59
CA ILE A 70 -6.77 -0.61 6.82
C ILE A 70 -7.42 -1.95 7.18
N ARG A 71 -8.74 -2.10 7.03
CA ARG A 71 -9.41 -3.39 7.22
C ARG A 71 -8.90 -4.46 6.27
N GLU A 72 -8.63 -4.12 5.00
CA GLU A 72 -8.04 -5.07 4.05
C GLU A 72 -6.64 -5.52 4.50
N LEU A 73 -5.81 -4.60 4.98
CA LEU A 73 -4.50 -4.93 5.55
C LEU A 73 -4.62 -5.85 6.78
N MET A 74 -5.63 -5.65 7.64
CA MET A 74 -5.91 -6.52 8.78
C MET A 74 -6.35 -7.92 8.34
N VAL A 75 -7.30 -8.02 7.41
CA VAL A 75 -7.86 -9.30 6.94
C VAL A 75 -6.82 -10.13 6.20
N THR A 76 -5.90 -9.47 5.49
CA THR A 76 -4.85 -10.15 4.72
C THR A 76 -3.62 -10.50 5.54
N LEU A 77 -3.45 -9.88 6.71
CA LEU A 77 -2.39 -10.23 7.66
C LEU A 77 -2.62 -11.64 8.22
N ARG A 78 -1.55 -12.42 8.34
CA ARG A 78 -1.55 -13.74 9.00
C ARG A 78 -0.62 -13.68 10.23
N PRO A 79 -1.08 -13.14 11.37
CA PRO A 79 -0.25 -12.96 12.56
C PRO A 79 0.37 -14.27 13.06
N GLU A 80 -0.32 -15.39 12.90
CA GLU A 80 0.13 -16.72 13.31
C GLU A 80 1.38 -17.17 12.55
N VAL A 81 1.54 -16.68 11.31
CA VAL A 81 2.70 -16.95 10.46
C VAL A 81 3.82 -15.95 10.70
N ALA A 82 3.46 -14.70 11.00
CA ALA A 82 4.40 -13.58 11.14
C ALA A 82 4.94 -13.40 12.58
N GLY A 83 4.50 -14.21 13.55
CA GLY A 83 4.97 -14.18 14.93
C GLY A 83 4.71 -12.84 15.63
N GLU A 84 5.61 -12.43 16.52
CA GLU A 84 5.48 -11.19 17.32
C GLU A 84 5.34 -9.93 16.46
N VAL A 85 6.00 -9.89 15.30
CA VAL A 85 5.89 -8.78 14.34
C VAL A 85 4.47 -8.71 13.77
N GLY A 86 3.88 -9.86 13.43
CA GLY A 86 2.50 -9.93 12.97
C GLY A 86 1.50 -9.43 14.00
N VAL A 87 1.67 -9.83 15.26
CA VAL A 87 0.81 -9.36 16.37
C VAL A 87 0.92 -7.85 16.56
N SER A 88 2.15 -7.33 16.57
CA SER A 88 2.40 -5.89 16.72
C SER A 88 1.82 -5.08 15.56
N LEU A 89 1.93 -5.59 14.33
CA LEU A 89 1.38 -4.94 13.15
C LEU A 89 -0.15 -4.94 13.14
N MET A 90 -0.79 -6.02 13.60
CA MET A 90 -2.25 -6.05 13.78
C MET A 90 -2.71 -4.96 14.75
N ALA A 91 -2.04 -4.81 15.89
CA ALA A 91 -2.37 -3.78 16.88
C ALA A 91 -2.22 -2.35 16.32
N LEU A 92 -1.20 -2.11 15.49
CA LEU A 92 -1.04 -0.82 14.80
C LEU A 92 -2.19 -0.57 13.81
N TYR A 93 -2.61 -1.57 13.05
CA TYR A 93 -3.74 -1.44 12.13
C TYR A 93 -5.06 -1.18 12.87
N GLU A 94 -5.33 -1.87 13.98
CA GLU A 94 -6.49 -1.63 14.84
C GLU A 94 -6.51 -0.20 15.38
N PHE A 95 -5.37 0.28 15.88
CA PHE A 95 -5.22 1.66 16.34
C PHE A 95 -5.52 2.67 15.23
N MET A 96 -4.89 2.51 14.07
CA MET A 96 -5.09 3.43 12.93
C MET A 96 -6.53 3.42 12.45
N HIS A 97 -7.17 2.25 12.38
CA HIS A 97 -8.58 2.12 12.03
C HIS A 97 -9.47 2.91 13.00
N GLY A 98 -9.26 2.71 14.30
CA GLY A 98 -9.98 3.43 15.36
C GLY A 98 -9.79 4.94 15.28
N GLN A 99 -8.57 5.42 15.03
CA GLN A 99 -8.30 6.84 14.85
C GLN A 99 -9.04 7.43 13.64
N LEU A 100 -9.11 6.74 12.50
CA LEU A 100 -9.88 7.23 11.35
C LEU A 100 -11.39 7.20 11.58
N VAL A 101 -11.91 6.27 12.39
CA VAL A 101 -13.32 6.28 12.80
C VAL A 101 -13.61 7.49 13.68
N GLU A 102 -12.79 7.70 14.70
CA GLU A 102 -12.91 8.82 15.64
C GLU A 102 -12.76 10.17 14.93
N ALA A 103 -11.77 10.30 14.04
CA ALA A 103 -11.57 11.49 13.21
C ALA A 103 -12.81 11.85 12.38
N ASN A 104 -13.51 10.85 11.83
CA ASN A 104 -14.70 11.07 11.01
C ASN A 104 -15.86 11.61 11.86
N VAL A 105 -16.06 11.05 13.05
CA VAL A 105 -17.12 11.46 13.99
C VAL A 105 -16.83 12.83 14.62
N ALA A 106 -15.60 13.03 15.12
CA ALA A 106 -15.19 14.23 15.84
C ALA A 106 -14.75 15.38 14.92
N ARG A 107 -14.58 15.13 13.62
CA ARG A 107 -13.96 16.06 12.66
C ARG A 107 -12.57 16.51 13.13
N ASP A 108 -11.77 15.55 13.58
CA ASP A 108 -10.43 15.79 14.09
C ASP A 108 -9.38 15.50 13.00
N ARG A 109 -8.78 16.57 12.48
CA ARG A 109 -7.76 16.52 11.41
C ARG A 109 -6.46 15.90 11.90
N ASP A 110 -6.08 16.11 13.15
CA ASP A 110 -4.78 15.69 13.67
C ASP A 110 -4.69 14.16 13.75
N LYS A 111 -5.82 13.50 14.07
CA LYS A 111 -5.93 12.04 14.00
C LYS A 111 -5.69 11.49 12.59
N ILE A 112 -6.16 12.19 11.56
CA ILE A 112 -5.94 11.80 10.16
C ILE A 112 -4.46 11.93 9.80
N VAL A 113 -3.82 13.03 10.22
CA VAL A 113 -2.38 13.29 9.99
C VAL A 113 -1.53 12.19 10.62
N VAL A 114 -1.81 11.82 11.88
CA VAL A 114 -1.08 10.75 12.59
C VAL A 114 -1.18 9.44 11.83
N VAL A 115 -2.40 9.03 11.42
CA VAL A 115 -2.59 7.79 10.66
C VAL A 115 -1.87 7.85 9.31
N ARG A 116 -1.93 8.98 8.60
CA ARG A 116 -1.23 9.13 7.32
C ARG A 116 0.27 8.92 7.48
N GLN A 117 0.88 9.54 8.49
CA GLN A 117 2.32 9.42 8.77
C GLN A 117 2.71 7.97 9.10
N MET A 118 1.91 7.27 9.91
CA MET A 118 2.15 5.85 10.21
C MET A 118 2.06 4.97 8.96
N LEU A 119 1.09 5.22 8.07
CA LEU A 119 0.99 4.51 6.80
C LEU A 119 2.19 4.80 5.88
N GLU A 120 2.66 6.05 5.82
CA GLU A 120 3.84 6.46 5.06
C GLU A 120 5.11 5.75 5.56
N GLU A 121 5.31 5.70 6.88
CA GLU A 121 6.45 5.02 7.51
C GLU A 121 6.43 3.52 7.20
N LEU A 122 5.31 2.84 7.48
CA LEU A 122 5.16 1.41 7.21
C LEU A 122 5.38 1.08 5.72
N ARG A 123 4.83 1.91 4.82
CA ARG A 123 5.05 1.75 3.38
C ARG A 123 6.54 1.82 3.03
N SER A 124 7.28 2.77 3.58
CA SER A 124 8.72 2.90 3.35
C SER A 124 9.46 1.67 3.84
N THR A 125 9.15 1.20 5.05
CA THR A 125 9.73 -0.02 5.62
C THR A 125 9.49 -1.24 4.75
N TRP A 126 8.26 -1.44 4.24
CA TRP A 126 7.94 -2.53 3.32
C TRP A 126 8.72 -2.42 2.01
N GLN A 127 8.83 -1.21 1.45
CA GLN A 127 9.57 -0.98 0.21
C GLN A 127 11.05 -1.38 0.36
N GLU A 128 11.67 -1.04 1.48
CA GLU A 128 13.05 -1.41 1.81
C GLU A 128 13.20 -2.92 2.01
N ALA A 129 12.29 -3.55 2.75
CA ALA A 129 12.30 -5.00 2.98
C ALA A 129 12.16 -5.79 1.67
N ILE A 130 11.26 -5.37 0.78
CA ILE A 130 11.07 -5.97 -0.55
C ILE A 130 12.36 -5.82 -1.39
N ALA A 131 12.98 -4.64 -1.39
CA ALA A 131 14.22 -4.41 -2.13
C ALA A 131 15.38 -5.27 -1.60
N ALA A 132 15.49 -5.44 -0.29
CA ALA A 132 16.49 -6.29 0.35
C ALA A 132 16.31 -7.77 -0.03
N LEU A 133 15.07 -8.27 -0.02
CA LEU A 133 14.76 -9.64 -0.46
C LEU A 133 15.14 -9.89 -1.92
N GLN A 134 14.80 -8.96 -2.81
CA GLN A 134 15.16 -9.04 -4.23
C GLN A 134 16.67 -8.98 -4.47
N ALA A 135 17.42 -8.24 -3.64
CA ALA A 135 18.87 -8.19 -3.71
C ALA A 135 19.49 -9.52 -3.28
N GLN A 136 18.98 -10.13 -2.21
CA GLN A 136 19.44 -11.44 -1.71
C GLN A 136 19.17 -12.55 -2.73
N GLN A 137 17.99 -12.58 -3.35
CA GLN A 137 17.63 -13.55 -4.40
C GLN A 137 18.61 -13.46 -5.58
N ARG A 138 18.83 -12.24 -6.11
CA ARG A 138 19.80 -12.02 -7.21
C ARG A 138 21.22 -12.43 -6.84
N ALA A 139 21.66 -12.17 -5.61
CA ALA A 139 22.98 -12.59 -5.15
C ALA A 139 23.11 -14.12 -5.07
N SER A 140 22.05 -14.83 -4.68
CA SER A 140 22.02 -16.30 -4.63
C SER A 140 22.03 -16.94 -6.03
N GLU A 141 21.36 -16.32 -7.01
CA GLU A 141 21.30 -16.79 -8.39
C GLU A 141 22.61 -16.51 -9.17
N ALA A 142 23.34 -15.47 -8.79
CA ALA A 142 24.59 -15.07 -9.42
C ALA A 142 25.82 -15.90 -8.98
N GLN A 143 25.68 -16.82 -8.02
CA GLN A 143 26.73 -17.78 -7.65
C GLN A 143 26.54 -19.08 -8.45
N PRO A 144 27.32 -19.35 -9.53
CA PRO A 144 27.26 -20.64 -10.19
C PRO A 144 27.78 -21.72 -9.23
N GLN A 145 27.21 -22.93 -9.28
CA GLN A 145 27.75 -24.14 -8.64
C GLN A 145 29.18 -24.43 -9.12
N MET A 146 30.16 -23.72 -8.57
CA MET A 146 31.59 -23.99 -8.77
C MET A 146 32.08 -24.97 -7.69
N GLN A 147 31.45 -26.15 -7.56
CA GLN A 147 32.04 -27.34 -6.92
C GLN A 147 31.05 -28.52 -6.94
N ALA A 148 30.97 -29.23 -8.06
CA ALA A 148 30.45 -30.62 -8.09
C ALA A 148 31.04 -31.44 -9.25
N GLY A 149 32.29 -31.14 -9.67
CA GLY A 149 32.96 -31.86 -10.77
C GLY A 149 34.44 -32.12 -10.54
N GLY A 150 34.94 -31.91 -9.32
CA GLY A 150 36.36 -32.07 -8.99
C GLY A 150 36.67 -33.43 -8.37
N LEU A 151 37.17 -34.34 -9.22
CA LEU A 151 38.13 -35.40 -8.87
C LEU A 151 37.62 -36.57 -7.99
N ASN A 152 37.20 -37.66 -8.64
CA ASN A 152 37.47 -38.99 -8.09
C ASN A 152 38.55 -39.64 -8.95
N PHE A 153 39.79 -39.52 -8.47
CA PHE A 153 40.98 -40.13 -9.06
C PHE A 153 41.02 -41.63 -8.73
N ALA A 154 41.65 -42.37 -9.64
CA ALA A 154 41.81 -43.81 -9.67
C ALA A 154 42.09 -44.53 -8.33
N GLY A 155 41.54 -45.74 -8.24
CA GLY A 155 41.91 -46.81 -7.31
C GLY A 155 41.45 -48.15 -7.87
#